data_AF-A0A166NMB3-F1
#
_entry.id   AF-A0A166NMB3-F1
#
_cell.length_a   1.000
_cell.length_b   1.000
_cell.length_c   1.000
_cell.angle_alpha   90.00
_cell.angle_beta   90.00
_cell.angle_gamma   90.00
#
_symmetry.space_group_name_H-M   'P 1'
#
loop_
_entity.id
_entity.type
_entity.pdbx_description
1 polymer ?
#
loop_
_entity_poly.entity_id
_entity_poly.type
_entity_poly.pdbx_seq_one_letter_code
_entity_poly.pdbx_strand_id
1 'polypeptide(L)'
;MHLVETFLLGRNFIRNSSVANEANIPQELSFSKIDLSFGLRSTADETMRVPFAPPSLIIALDATFNPNNPSVYSLRSTYSAADGQLTPVIRLIIAKSSEHIERCLPPADGMEALRFLVQHTEELSEIYSPYNESNDFQSDDAERVVQFVNSKASRRRWHLPCMSPPEEWIQTEEEEQSHDNHPTLTIGEKRPLAAECDAEAKTAKKRKIASSWHEIIRLSGTTKKKSTSRPSQALKTSTVDSVTAKPDTIIQQLRSELAESRSSLTRYQSEFARLQHRYETKHNDYHKMRQSLNASLDSNKRLEHELQRLKQDNAALRDERVGLRNDLEALKEIKKSEDQMQRDLIEAKEEAAKLQKENASLKRQTDQERSQAEYTRIQYQNASSAAAKAAMENKQLEDRIKLLQDQMAGRALELKQMRLNNNEKVHLARIAELEALLDSRERMLGIREEELRELKKNRPSTRATSVQPRSVARSHSPGGYGSNGHSNGSGTGPSLKGPSNILRYR
;
A
#
# COMPACT_ATOMS: atom_id res chain seq x y z
N MET A 1 8.66 -31.78 7.80
CA MET A 1 7.52 -31.18 8.53
C MET A 1 7.83 -29.81 9.14
N HIS A 2 8.92 -29.62 9.89
CA HIS A 2 9.25 -28.33 10.54
C HIS A 2 9.28 -27.12 9.58
N LEU A 3 9.84 -27.27 8.37
CA LEU A 3 9.94 -26.19 7.39
C LEU A 3 8.56 -25.64 6.96
N VAL A 4 7.63 -26.55 6.67
CA VAL A 4 6.25 -26.22 6.25
C VAL A 4 5.52 -25.52 7.39
N GLU A 5 5.70 -26.01 8.61
CA GLU A 5 5.09 -25.42 9.79
C GLU A 5 5.59 -23.99 10.02
N THR A 6 6.90 -23.76 9.97
CA THR A 6 7.48 -22.41 10.10
C THR A 6 7.00 -21.47 9.00
N PHE A 7 6.85 -21.98 7.77
CA PHE A 7 6.37 -21.18 6.64
C PHE A 7 4.92 -20.73 6.85
N LEU A 8 4.03 -21.63 7.29
CA LEU A 8 2.61 -21.30 7.49
C LEU A 8 2.39 -20.41 8.72
N LEU A 9 3.13 -20.63 9.80
CA LEU A 9 3.11 -19.74 10.96
C LEU A 9 3.59 -18.33 10.60
N GLY A 10 4.65 -18.21 9.79
CA GLY A 10 5.13 -16.93 9.27
C GLY A 10 4.16 -16.20 8.33
N ARG A 11 3.09 -16.88 7.87
CA ARG A 11 2.02 -16.33 7.03
C ARG A 11 0.71 -16.09 7.78
N ASN A 12 0.75 -16.11 9.13
CA ASN A 12 -0.39 -15.88 10.02
C ASN A 12 -1.50 -16.96 9.95
N PHE A 13 -1.17 -18.20 9.57
CA PHE A 13 -2.12 -19.31 9.69
C PHE A 13 -2.14 -19.89 11.11
N ILE A 14 -3.32 -20.30 11.58
CA ILE A 14 -3.49 -20.87 12.93
C ILE A 14 -3.28 -22.39 12.87
N ARG A 15 -2.40 -22.93 13.72
CA ARG A 15 -2.18 -24.37 13.81
C ARG A 15 -3.32 -25.04 14.61
N ASN A 16 -4.04 -25.97 13.99
CA ASN A 16 -4.95 -26.86 14.70
C ASN A 16 -4.14 -27.91 15.45
N SER A 17 -3.75 -27.59 16.68
CA SER A 17 -3.10 -28.54 17.59
C SER A 17 -4.13 -29.54 18.11
N SER A 18 -4.01 -30.80 17.68
CA SER A 18 -4.65 -31.96 18.32
C SER A 18 -3.76 -32.49 19.47
N VAL A 19 -3.06 -31.60 20.19
CA VAL A 19 -2.40 -31.98 21.44
C VAL A 19 -3.41 -31.74 22.56
N ALA A 20 -4.20 -32.77 22.84
CA ALA A 20 -4.75 -32.96 24.17
C ALA A 20 -3.56 -33.15 25.13
N ASN A 21 -3.09 -32.07 25.75
CA ASN A 21 -2.32 -32.11 26.99
C ASN A 21 -2.77 -30.94 27.86
N GLU A 22 -3.54 -31.28 28.90
CA GLU A 22 -3.47 -30.74 30.26
C GLU A 22 -2.95 -29.31 30.41
N ALA A 23 -3.82 -28.32 30.22
CA ALA A 23 -3.88 -27.12 31.05
C ALA A 23 -5.15 -26.34 30.73
N ASN A 24 -5.97 -26.10 31.76
CA ASN A 24 -7.03 -25.10 31.75
C ASN A 24 -6.44 -23.73 31.39
N ILE A 25 -6.50 -23.35 30.12
CA ILE A 25 -6.34 -21.95 29.70
C ILE A 25 -7.57 -21.62 28.84
N PRO A 26 -8.37 -20.62 29.22
CA PRO A 26 -9.49 -20.18 28.40
C PRO A 26 -8.94 -19.65 27.09
N GLN A 27 -9.29 -20.36 26.03
CA GLN A 27 -9.25 -20.04 24.61
C GLN A 27 -9.21 -18.52 24.35
N GLU A 28 -8.02 -18.00 24.04
CA GLU A 28 -7.91 -16.70 23.39
C GLU A 28 -8.54 -16.85 21.99
N LEU A 29 -9.73 -16.28 21.85
CA LEU A 29 -10.30 -15.91 20.56
C LEU A 29 -9.33 -14.93 19.91
N SER A 30 -8.41 -15.45 19.09
CA SER A 30 -7.52 -14.64 18.28
C SER A 30 -8.37 -13.88 17.26
N PHE A 31 -8.63 -12.59 17.54
CA PHE A 31 -9.23 -11.63 16.61
C PHE A 31 -8.25 -11.26 15.48
N SER A 32 -7.76 -12.25 14.72
CA SER A 32 -7.05 -12.03 13.47
C SER A 32 -8.04 -12.02 12.31
N LYS A 33 -7.92 -11.03 11.43
CA LYS A 33 -8.84 -10.70 10.32
C LYS A 33 -8.97 -11.76 9.21
N ILE A 34 -8.46 -12.99 9.40
CA ILE A 34 -8.43 -14.07 8.41
C ILE A 34 -8.62 -15.43 9.12
N ASP A 35 -9.78 -16.06 8.93
CA ASP A 35 -10.19 -17.33 9.55
C ASP A 35 -9.61 -18.56 8.83
N LEU A 36 -8.28 -18.73 8.75
CA LEU A 36 -7.66 -19.92 8.13
C LEU A 36 -6.78 -20.70 9.12
N SER A 37 -7.14 -21.97 9.33
CA SER A 37 -6.38 -22.90 10.17
C SER A 37 -5.84 -24.09 9.37
N PHE A 38 -4.73 -24.67 9.82
CA PHE A 38 -4.08 -25.80 9.16
C PHE A 38 -3.75 -26.93 10.15
N GLY A 39 -3.80 -28.17 9.65
CA GLY A 39 -3.29 -29.36 10.33
C GLY A 39 -2.19 -29.98 9.49
N LEU A 40 -1.06 -30.35 10.10
CA LEU A 40 0.05 -31.01 9.42
C LEU A 40 0.08 -32.49 9.81
N ARG A 41 0.16 -33.38 8.82
CA ARG A 41 0.15 -34.83 9.01
C ARG A 41 1.29 -35.47 8.22
N SER A 42 1.95 -36.45 8.83
CA SER A 42 2.92 -37.31 8.14
C SER A 42 2.19 -38.36 7.32
N THR A 43 2.66 -38.64 6.11
CA THR A 43 2.20 -39.76 5.27
C THR A 43 2.56 -41.13 5.86
N ALA A 44 3.61 -41.18 6.70
CA ALA A 44 4.02 -42.37 7.44
C ALA A 44 3.19 -42.62 8.71
N ASP A 45 2.35 -41.67 9.13
CA ASP A 45 1.54 -41.80 10.34
C ASP A 45 0.15 -42.35 10.02
N GLU A 46 -0.01 -43.65 10.23
CA GLU A 46 -1.27 -44.37 10.04
C GLU A 46 -2.30 -44.08 11.15
N THR A 47 -1.90 -43.39 12.23
CA THR A 47 -2.81 -43.15 13.35
C THR A 47 -3.94 -42.20 12.94
N MET A 48 -5.19 -42.64 13.13
CA MET A 48 -6.38 -41.86 12.81
C MET A 48 -6.59 -40.81 13.91
N ARG A 49 -6.07 -39.59 13.69
CA ARG A 49 -6.38 -38.43 14.53
C ARG A 49 -7.46 -37.59 13.86
N VAL A 50 -8.59 -37.46 14.55
CA VAL A 50 -9.76 -36.70 14.12
C VAL A 50 -9.42 -35.20 14.21
N PRO A 51 -9.39 -34.44 13.11
CA PRO A 51 -9.15 -33.01 13.17
C PRO A 51 -10.28 -32.30 13.94
N PHE A 52 -9.94 -31.21 14.63
CA PHE A 52 -10.90 -30.40 15.40
C PHE A 52 -12.00 -29.79 14.52
N ALA A 53 -11.73 -29.59 13.23
CA ALA A 53 -12.67 -29.09 12.23
C ALA A 53 -12.58 -29.91 10.93
N PRO A 54 -13.67 -30.01 10.15
CA PRO A 54 -13.66 -30.69 8.86
C PRO A 54 -12.72 -29.96 7.89
N PRO A 55 -11.78 -30.68 7.22
CA PRO A 55 -10.89 -30.05 6.25
C PRO A 55 -11.65 -29.68 4.97
N SER A 56 -11.55 -28.41 4.57
CA SER A 56 -12.10 -27.92 3.29
C SER A 56 -11.25 -28.33 2.08
N LEU A 57 -9.95 -28.55 2.29
CA LEU A 57 -8.94 -28.88 1.28
C LEU A 57 -7.79 -29.66 1.92
N ILE A 58 -7.25 -30.64 1.22
CA ILE A 58 -6.02 -31.35 1.59
C ILE A 58 -4.93 -30.99 0.57
N ILE A 59 -3.73 -30.66 1.04
CA ILE A 59 -2.58 -30.36 0.18
C ILE A 59 -1.53 -31.45 0.37
N ALA A 60 -1.19 -32.16 -0.70
CA ALA A 60 -0.09 -33.11 -0.77
C ALA A 60 1.18 -32.38 -1.20
N LEU A 61 2.21 -32.46 -0.37
CA LEU A 61 3.47 -31.71 -0.54
C LEU A 61 4.56 -32.52 -1.24
N ASP A 62 4.43 -33.84 -1.28
CA ASP A 62 5.44 -34.72 -1.85
C ASP A 62 4.81 -35.98 -2.49
N ALA A 63 5.67 -36.75 -3.15
CA ALA A 63 5.30 -37.97 -3.85
C ALA A 63 4.73 -39.07 -2.92
N THR A 64 5.09 -39.04 -1.62
CA THR A 64 4.75 -40.07 -0.63
C THR A 64 3.26 -40.14 -0.30
N PHE A 65 2.50 -39.11 -0.65
CA PHE A 65 1.06 -39.08 -0.43
C PHE A 65 0.33 -40.14 -1.26
N ASN A 66 -0.35 -41.09 -0.60
CA ASN A 66 -1.19 -42.07 -1.28
C ASN A 66 -2.69 -41.84 -0.97
N PRO A 67 -3.53 -41.50 -1.96
CA PRO A 67 -4.97 -41.31 -1.72
C PRO A 67 -5.70 -42.60 -1.34
N ASN A 68 -5.12 -43.77 -1.62
CA ASN A 68 -5.68 -45.08 -1.31
C ASN A 68 -5.26 -45.57 0.09
N ASN A 69 -4.42 -44.83 0.82
CA ASN A 69 -4.11 -45.17 2.20
C ASN A 69 -5.40 -45.09 3.03
N PRO A 70 -5.78 -46.13 3.79
CA PRO A 70 -7.02 -46.16 4.57
C PRO A 70 -7.18 -44.94 5.47
N SER A 71 -6.08 -44.47 6.07
CA SER A 71 -6.08 -43.34 6.99
C SER A 71 -6.32 -41.98 6.32
N VAL A 72 -5.96 -41.86 5.03
CA VAL A 72 -6.20 -40.70 4.17
C VAL A 72 -7.62 -40.77 3.61
N TYR A 73 -8.06 -41.96 3.19
CA TYR A 73 -9.41 -42.19 2.70
C TYR A 73 -10.45 -41.86 3.78
N SER A 74 -10.26 -42.35 5.00
CA SER A 74 -11.13 -42.01 6.12
C SER A 74 -11.16 -40.52 6.39
N LEU A 75 -10.02 -39.83 6.42
CA LEU A 75 -9.99 -38.36 6.62
C LEU A 75 -10.78 -37.61 5.54
N ARG A 76 -10.77 -38.11 4.30
CA ARG A 76 -11.51 -37.54 3.17
C ARG A 76 -13.01 -37.86 3.18
N SER A 77 -13.42 -38.93 3.86
CA SER A 77 -14.81 -39.40 3.91
C SER A 77 -15.54 -39.05 5.21
N THR A 78 -14.84 -38.92 6.35
CA THR A 78 -15.43 -38.70 7.68
C THR A 78 -16.28 -37.43 7.76
N TYR A 79 -15.92 -36.41 6.98
CA TYR A 79 -16.57 -35.09 7.01
C TYR A 79 -17.32 -34.73 5.73
N SER A 80 -17.49 -35.70 4.83
CA SER A 80 -18.28 -35.54 3.62
C SER A 80 -19.75 -35.37 4.00
N ALA A 81 -20.24 -34.12 3.99
CA ALA A 81 -21.66 -33.83 4.17
C ALA A 81 -22.48 -34.58 3.10
N ALA A 82 -23.55 -35.25 3.53
CA ALA A 82 -24.77 -35.78 2.86
C ALA A 82 -24.74 -36.34 1.41
N ASP A 83 -23.83 -35.91 0.53
CA ASP A 83 -23.80 -36.15 -0.92
C ASP A 83 -22.71 -37.17 -1.35
N GLY A 84 -22.04 -37.85 -0.42
CA GLY A 84 -21.05 -38.89 -0.73
C GLY A 84 -19.74 -38.39 -1.38
N GLN A 85 -19.47 -37.08 -1.30
CA GLN A 85 -18.38 -36.44 -2.02
C GLN A 85 -17.12 -36.26 -1.16
N LEU A 86 -15.99 -36.83 -1.57
CA LEU A 86 -14.72 -36.79 -0.82
C LEU A 86 -14.12 -35.38 -0.77
N THR A 87 -13.42 -35.05 0.32
CA THR A 87 -12.62 -33.81 0.42
C THR A 87 -11.60 -33.74 -0.73
N PRO A 88 -11.49 -32.58 -1.42
CA PRO A 88 -10.57 -32.41 -2.54
C PRO A 88 -9.11 -32.46 -2.06
N VAL A 89 -8.25 -33.02 -2.91
CA VAL A 89 -6.81 -33.09 -2.69
C VAL A 89 -6.12 -32.34 -3.83
N ILE A 90 -5.25 -31.40 -3.47
CA ILE A 90 -4.35 -30.73 -4.41
C ILE A 90 -2.94 -31.22 -4.13
N ARG A 91 -2.22 -31.63 -5.17
CA ARG A 91 -0.82 -32.03 -5.05
C ARG A 91 0.06 -30.97 -5.68
N LEU A 92 1.10 -30.56 -4.96
CA LEU A 92 2.10 -29.62 -5.48
C LEU A 92 3.18 -30.43 -6.19
N ILE A 93 3.29 -30.24 -7.51
CA ILE A 93 4.27 -30.94 -8.34
C ILE A 93 5.10 -29.89 -9.06
N ILE A 94 6.41 -30.07 -9.04
CA ILE A 94 7.33 -29.24 -9.82
C ILE A 94 7.34 -29.79 -11.25
N ALA A 95 6.99 -28.95 -12.24
CA ALA A 95 7.00 -29.36 -13.64
C ALA A 95 8.38 -29.87 -14.07
N LYS A 96 8.41 -30.92 -14.90
CA LYS A 96 9.63 -31.62 -15.36
C LYS A 96 10.50 -32.23 -14.25
N SER A 97 10.01 -32.32 -13.01
CA SER A 97 10.67 -33.10 -11.95
C SER A 97 10.39 -34.60 -12.08
N SER A 98 11.17 -35.42 -11.36
CA SER A 98 10.91 -36.85 -11.26
C SER A 98 9.49 -37.18 -10.78
N GLU A 99 8.89 -36.35 -9.90
CA GLU A 99 7.50 -36.54 -9.45
C GLU A 99 6.48 -36.28 -10.58
N HIS A 100 6.72 -35.28 -11.44
CA HIS A 100 5.89 -35.03 -12.60
C HIS A 100 5.97 -36.22 -13.58
N ILE A 101 7.18 -36.70 -13.81
CA ILE A 101 7.47 -37.76 -14.76
C ILE A 101 6.82 -39.07 -14.29
N GLU A 102 7.06 -39.46 -13.04
CA GLU A 102 6.49 -40.67 -12.43
C GLU A 102 4.96 -40.74 -12.57
N ARG A 103 4.28 -39.58 -12.57
CA ARG A 103 2.81 -39.51 -12.62
C ARG A 103 2.23 -39.52 -14.03
N CYS A 104 3.00 -39.10 -15.02
CA CYS A 104 2.59 -39.13 -16.41
C CYS A 104 2.94 -40.47 -17.08
N LEU A 105 3.76 -41.31 -16.45
CA LEU A 105 4.08 -42.64 -16.94
C LEU A 105 2.88 -43.60 -16.84
N PRO A 106 2.68 -44.47 -17.85
CA PRO A 106 1.72 -45.55 -17.76
C PRO A 106 2.11 -46.53 -16.62
N PRO A 107 1.15 -47.28 -16.06
CA PRO A 107 1.43 -48.28 -15.04
C PRO A 107 2.30 -49.39 -15.64
N ALA A 108 3.60 -49.36 -15.37
CA ALA A 108 4.59 -50.34 -15.81
C ALA A 108 5.18 -51.10 -14.61
N ASP A 109 5.76 -52.28 -14.87
CA ASP A 109 6.43 -53.06 -13.84
C ASP A 109 7.65 -52.31 -13.28
N GLY A 110 7.93 -52.49 -11.99
CA GLY A 110 8.78 -51.58 -11.21
C GLY A 110 10.19 -51.31 -11.77
N MET A 111 10.78 -52.25 -12.51
CA MET A 111 12.08 -52.02 -13.16
C MET A 111 11.97 -51.19 -14.45
N GLU A 112 10.92 -51.40 -15.24
CA GLU A 112 10.68 -50.63 -16.47
C GLU A 112 10.27 -49.20 -16.12
N ALA A 113 9.37 -49.04 -15.14
CA ALA A 113 8.99 -47.73 -14.61
C ALA A 113 10.21 -46.94 -14.10
N LEU A 114 11.13 -47.61 -13.38
CA LEU A 114 12.35 -46.97 -12.89
C LEU A 114 13.30 -46.60 -14.04
N ARG A 115 13.43 -47.47 -15.05
CA ARG A 115 14.24 -47.17 -16.24
C ARG A 115 13.70 -45.95 -17.00
N PHE A 116 12.39 -45.91 -17.27
CA PHE A 116 11.74 -44.78 -17.93
C PHE A 116 11.85 -43.50 -17.10
N LEU A 117 11.66 -43.60 -15.78
CA LEU A 117 11.82 -42.46 -14.88
C LEU A 117 13.24 -41.88 -14.96
N VAL A 118 14.27 -42.72 -14.83
CA VAL A 118 15.67 -42.27 -14.90
C VAL A 118 15.98 -41.64 -16.25
N GLN A 119 15.64 -42.32 -17.34
CA GLN A 119 15.90 -41.85 -18.71
C GLN A 119 15.25 -40.47 -18.95
N HIS A 120 13.95 -40.33 -18.69
CA HIS A 120 13.26 -39.07 -18.94
C HIS A 120 13.63 -37.97 -17.95
N THR A 121 14.02 -38.30 -16.71
CA THR A 121 14.55 -37.29 -15.79
C THR A 121 15.87 -36.71 -16.27
N GLU A 122 16.74 -37.52 -16.87
CA GLU A 122 18.02 -37.07 -17.43
C GLU A 122 17.79 -36.14 -18.63
N GLU A 123 16.97 -36.58 -19.59
CA GLU A 123 16.60 -35.81 -20.79
C GLU A 123 15.95 -34.46 -20.43
N LEU A 124 15.02 -34.44 -19.46
CA LEU A 124 14.31 -33.23 -19.05
C LEU A 124 15.13 -32.34 -18.11
N SER A 125 16.15 -32.89 -17.43
CA SER A 125 17.05 -32.10 -16.59
C SER A 125 17.93 -31.15 -17.40
N GLU A 126 18.31 -31.51 -18.63
CA GLU A 126 19.08 -30.64 -19.54
C GLU A 126 18.26 -29.43 -20.03
N ILE A 127 16.94 -29.60 -20.11
CA ILE A 127 15.99 -28.57 -20.56
C ILE A 127 15.51 -27.71 -19.37
N TYR A 128 15.79 -28.14 -18.14
CA TYR A 128 15.48 -27.42 -16.92
C TYR A 128 16.45 -26.25 -16.70
N SER A 129 16.22 -25.16 -17.42
CA SER A 129 16.75 -23.85 -17.03
C SER A 129 15.81 -23.23 -15.99
N PRO A 130 16.27 -22.85 -14.79
CA PRO A 130 15.46 -22.12 -13.81
C PRO A 130 15.04 -20.71 -14.28
N TYR A 131 15.43 -20.31 -15.51
CA TYR A 131 15.18 -19.02 -16.12
C TYR A 131 14.22 -19.06 -17.34
N ASN A 132 13.45 -20.14 -17.54
CA ASN A 132 12.35 -20.07 -18.50
C ASN A 132 11.17 -19.30 -17.89
N GLU A 133 11.17 -17.98 -18.12
CA GLU A 133 10.15 -16.97 -17.79
C GLU A 133 8.75 -17.22 -18.40
N SER A 134 8.46 -18.45 -18.85
CA SER A 134 7.20 -18.82 -19.51
C SER A 134 6.22 -19.53 -18.56
N ASN A 135 6.67 -19.97 -17.38
CA ASN A 135 5.85 -20.63 -16.36
C ASN A 135 5.68 -19.73 -15.12
N ASP A 136 5.41 -18.45 -15.34
CA ASP A 136 4.81 -17.65 -14.28
C ASP A 136 3.53 -18.37 -13.86
N PHE A 137 3.51 -18.89 -12.64
CA PHE A 137 2.28 -19.27 -11.96
C PHE A 137 1.48 -17.97 -11.85
N GLN A 138 0.66 -17.68 -12.87
CA GLN A 138 -0.04 -16.42 -12.97
C GLN A 138 -0.94 -16.33 -11.74
N SER A 139 -1.01 -15.18 -11.09
CA SER A 139 -1.89 -14.95 -9.92
C SER A 139 -3.32 -15.46 -10.15
N ASP A 140 -3.76 -15.48 -11.40
CA ASP A 140 -5.05 -16.00 -11.87
C ASP A 140 -5.26 -17.50 -11.58
N ASP A 141 -4.22 -18.33 -11.59
CA ASP A 141 -4.34 -19.77 -11.29
C ASP A 141 -4.67 -20.03 -9.82
N ALA A 142 -4.10 -19.24 -8.92
CA ALA A 142 -4.43 -19.29 -7.50
C ALA A 142 -5.90 -18.86 -7.27
N GLU A 143 -6.38 -17.85 -7.99
CA GLU A 143 -7.78 -17.41 -7.93
C GLU A 143 -8.74 -18.50 -8.43
N ARG A 144 -8.39 -19.21 -9.51
CA ARG A 144 -9.17 -20.37 -10.01
C ARG A 144 -9.24 -21.50 -8.99
N VAL A 145 -8.15 -21.76 -8.25
CA VAL A 145 -8.14 -22.75 -7.14
C VAL A 145 -9.04 -22.30 -6.00
N VAL A 146 -9.01 -21.01 -5.63
CA VAL A 146 -9.91 -20.45 -4.59
C VAL A 146 -11.38 -20.57 -5.01
N GLN A 147 -11.70 -20.28 -6.28
CA GLN A 147 -13.05 -20.47 -6.82
C GLN A 147 -13.49 -21.95 -6.76
N PHE A 148 -12.59 -22.89 -7.03
CA PHE A 148 -12.86 -24.32 -6.92
C PHE A 148 -13.18 -24.75 -5.47
N VAL A 149 -12.40 -24.27 -4.49
CA VAL A 149 -12.62 -24.60 -3.07
C VAL A 149 -13.93 -24.02 -2.55
N ASN A 150 -14.23 -22.77 -2.90
CA ASN A 150 -15.44 -22.04 -2.46
C ASN A 150 -16.72 -22.50 -3.16
N SER A 151 -16.62 -23.17 -4.30
CA SER A 151 -17.78 -23.70 -5.03
C SER A 151 -18.44 -24.85 -4.27
N LYS A 152 -19.79 -24.90 -4.31
CA LYS A 152 -20.56 -26.04 -3.79
C LYS A 152 -20.07 -27.34 -4.41
N ALA A 153 -19.99 -28.40 -3.63
CA ALA A 153 -19.37 -29.66 -4.01
C ALA A 153 -19.95 -30.23 -5.34
N SER A 154 -21.26 -30.11 -5.57
CA SER A 154 -21.94 -30.54 -6.81
C SER A 154 -21.62 -29.71 -8.06
N ARG A 155 -20.98 -28.54 -7.92
CA ARG A 155 -20.60 -27.62 -9.02
C ARG A 155 -19.09 -27.44 -9.17
N ARG A 156 -18.29 -28.18 -8.41
CA ARG A 156 -16.83 -28.10 -8.47
C ARG A 156 -16.34 -28.66 -9.81
N ARG A 157 -15.64 -27.84 -10.58
CA ARG A 157 -14.94 -28.22 -11.81
C ARG A 157 -13.47 -27.82 -11.69
N TRP A 158 -12.55 -28.73 -12.00
CA TRP A 158 -11.13 -28.39 -12.04
C TRP A 158 -10.86 -27.56 -13.29
N HIS A 159 -10.34 -26.34 -13.10
CA HIS A 159 -10.15 -25.36 -14.18
C HIS A 159 -8.70 -25.27 -14.67
N LEU A 160 -7.75 -25.91 -13.97
CA LEU A 160 -6.36 -25.97 -14.42
C LEU A 160 -6.20 -27.13 -15.42
N PRO A 161 -5.24 -27.04 -16.36
CA PRO A 161 -4.92 -28.12 -17.27
C PRO A 161 -4.71 -29.43 -16.50
N CYS A 162 -5.21 -30.54 -17.06
CA CYS A 162 -4.84 -31.86 -16.56
C CYS A 162 -3.34 -32.05 -16.78
N MET A 163 -2.67 -32.80 -15.90
CA MET A 163 -1.26 -33.12 -16.12
C MET A 163 -1.12 -33.86 -17.45
N SER A 164 -0.41 -33.25 -18.39
CA SER A 164 -0.08 -33.86 -19.67
C SER A 164 1.32 -34.46 -19.59
N PRO A 165 1.56 -35.58 -20.28
CA PRO A 165 2.92 -36.01 -20.59
C PRO A 165 3.70 -34.83 -21.21
N PRO A 166 4.97 -34.63 -20.86
CA PRO A 166 5.85 -33.73 -21.59
C PRO A 166 5.73 -33.98 -23.11
N GLU A 167 5.50 -32.92 -23.89
CA GLU A 167 5.30 -32.98 -25.35
C GLU A 167 6.48 -33.66 -26.08
N GLU A 168 7.66 -33.63 -25.46
CA GLU A 168 8.89 -34.26 -25.92
C GLU A 168 8.80 -35.81 -25.92
N TRP A 169 7.94 -36.43 -25.10
CA TRP A 169 7.73 -37.88 -25.07
C TRP A 169 6.90 -38.41 -26.25
N ILE A 170 6.00 -37.59 -26.77
CA ILE A 170 5.14 -37.96 -27.91
C ILE A 170 5.98 -38.09 -29.17
N GLN A 171 7.04 -37.27 -29.29
CA GLN A 171 7.95 -37.30 -30.45
C GLN A 171 8.85 -38.54 -30.45
N THR A 172 9.27 -39.03 -29.28
CA THR A 172 10.15 -40.21 -29.19
C THR A 172 9.38 -41.52 -29.46
N GLU A 173 8.12 -41.64 -29.00
CA GLU A 173 7.30 -42.83 -29.29
C GLU A 173 6.87 -42.93 -30.77
N GLU A 174 6.63 -41.80 -31.44
CA GLU A 174 6.32 -41.78 -32.89
C GLU A 174 7.54 -42.15 -33.75
N GLU A 175 8.76 -41.82 -33.29
CA GLU A 175 10.00 -42.22 -33.97
C GLU A 175 10.31 -43.72 -33.77
N GLU A 176 10.01 -44.30 -32.59
CA GLU A 176 10.26 -45.73 -32.33
C GLU A 176 9.24 -46.68 -32.99
N GLN A 177 8.00 -46.24 -33.27
CA GLN A 177 6.99 -47.06 -33.97
C GLN A 177 7.15 -47.10 -35.51
N SER A 178 8.02 -46.26 -36.08
CA SER A 178 8.19 -46.15 -37.54
C SER A 178 9.34 -47.02 -38.11
N HIS A 179 10.05 -47.75 -37.26
CA HIS A 179 11.21 -48.57 -37.64
C HIS A 179 10.98 -50.10 -37.61
N ASP A 180 9.78 -50.57 -37.96
CA ASP A 180 9.57 -51.98 -38.36
C ASP A 180 9.65 -52.12 -39.89
N ASN A 181 10.88 -52.24 -40.40
CA ASN A 181 11.15 -52.89 -41.69
C ASN A 181 12.52 -53.59 -41.62
N HIS A 182 12.48 -54.90 -41.42
CA HIS A 182 13.62 -55.80 -41.61
C HIS A 182 14.24 -55.63 -43.01
N PRO A 183 15.57 -55.85 -43.11
CA PRO A 183 15.97 -57.02 -43.87
C PRO A 183 16.91 -57.94 -43.09
N THR A 184 16.55 -59.21 -43.19
CA THR A 184 17.30 -60.43 -42.91
C THR A 184 18.72 -60.39 -43.47
N LEU A 185 19.73 -60.54 -42.61
CA LEU A 185 20.98 -61.22 -42.96
C LEU A 185 21.51 -62.04 -41.78
N THR A 186 22.08 -63.17 -42.17
CA THR A 186 22.32 -64.41 -41.46
C THR A 186 23.69 -64.50 -40.76
N ILE A 187 23.68 -65.13 -39.57
CA ILE A 187 24.63 -66.15 -39.05
C ILE A 187 26.08 -65.75 -38.70
N GLY A 188 26.42 -66.02 -37.43
CA GLY A 188 27.75 -66.44 -36.92
C GLY A 188 28.62 -65.29 -36.38
N GLU A 189 29.26 -65.31 -35.20
CA GLU A 189 29.56 -66.35 -34.22
C GLU A 189 29.79 -65.68 -32.86
N LYS A 190 29.61 -66.45 -31.79
CA LYS A 190 29.86 -66.08 -30.39
C LYS A 190 31.35 -65.94 -30.09
N ARG A 191 31.76 -64.95 -29.28
CA ARG A 191 32.55 -65.13 -28.04
C ARG A 191 32.72 -63.81 -27.24
N PRO A 192 33.01 -63.89 -25.92
CA PRO A 192 32.50 -62.93 -24.95
C PRO A 192 33.57 -62.12 -24.18
N LEU A 193 33.05 -61.13 -23.44
CA LEU A 193 33.44 -60.65 -22.11
C LEU A 193 34.86 -60.10 -21.83
N ALA A 194 34.82 -58.84 -21.36
CA ALA A 194 35.36 -58.33 -20.09
C ALA A 194 36.56 -57.36 -20.13
N ALA A 195 36.39 -56.33 -19.29
CA ALA A 195 37.38 -55.50 -18.61
C ALA A 195 38.17 -54.52 -19.51
N GLU A 196 38.41 -53.26 -19.17
CA GLU A 196 38.16 -52.48 -17.95
C GLU A 196 38.55 -51.02 -18.25
N CYS A 197 38.09 -50.13 -17.37
CA CYS A 197 38.70 -48.84 -16.99
C CYS A 197 38.72 -47.66 -17.98
N ASP A 198 37.81 -46.73 -17.67
CA ASP A 198 38.11 -45.41 -17.10
C ASP A 198 39.01 -44.38 -17.82
N ALA A 199 38.54 -43.15 -17.61
CA ALA A 199 39.28 -41.89 -17.50
C ALA A 199 39.52 -41.07 -18.78
N GLU A 200 38.61 -40.10 -18.93
CA GLU A 200 38.92 -38.66 -18.86
C GLU A 200 39.79 -37.99 -19.93
N ALA A 201 39.20 -36.88 -20.40
CA ALA A 201 39.81 -35.57 -20.57
C ALA A 201 40.66 -35.27 -21.82
N LYS A 202 40.10 -34.28 -22.55
CA LYS A 202 40.75 -33.02 -22.95
C LYS A 202 41.48 -32.95 -24.31
N THR A 203 41.03 -31.94 -25.04
CA THR A 203 41.80 -30.94 -25.82
C THR A 203 42.23 -31.27 -27.26
N ALA A 204 41.55 -30.56 -28.17
CA ALA A 204 42.10 -29.57 -29.10
C ALA A 204 43.37 -29.84 -29.95
N LYS A 205 43.21 -29.46 -31.23
CA LYS A 205 44.18 -28.94 -32.23
C LYS A 205 44.72 -29.91 -33.30
N LYS A 206 44.28 -29.56 -34.53
CA LYS A 206 45.00 -29.48 -35.82
C LYS A 206 45.70 -30.74 -36.35
N ARG A 207 45.29 -31.13 -37.57
CA ARG A 207 46.23 -31.28 -38.70
C ARG A 207 45.53 -31.23 -40.06
N LYS A 208 46.10 -30.42 -40.96
CA LYS A 208 45.85 -30.42 -42.41
C LYS A 208 46.62 -31.59 -43.04
N ILE A 209 46.01 -32.32 -43.97
CA ILE A 209 46.69 -33.04 -45.05
C ILE A 209 45.91 -32.81 -46.35
N ALA A 210 46.64 -32.40 -47.37
CA ALA A 210 46.20 -32.22 -48.73
C ALA A 210 46.26 -33.54 -49.52
N SER A 211 45.37 -33.71 -50.50
CA SER A 211 45.62 -34.44 -51.75
C SER A 211 44.54 -34.01 -52.74
N SER A 212 44.80 -33.13 -53.70
CA SER A 212 45.49 -33.43 -54.97
C SER A 212 44.88 -34.62 -55.70
N TRP A 213 43.86 -34.35 -56.52
CA TRP A 213 43.48 -35.15 -57.68
C TRP A 213 42.78 -34.23 -58.70
N HIS A 214 43.56 -33.64 -59.60
CA HIS A 214 43.09 -33.17 -60.89
C HIS A 214 44.07 -33.68 -61.97
N GLU A 215 43.49 -33.99 -63.12
CA GLU A 215 44.11 -34.21 -64.44
C GLU A 215 44.80 -35.55 -64.74
N ILE A 216 44.06 -36.45 -65.41
CA ILE A 216 44.58 -37.16 -66.59
C ILE A 216 43.48 -37.17 -67.67
N ILE A 217 43.51 -36.17 -68.56
CA ILE A 217 43.03 -36.30 -69.95
C ILE A 217 44.06 -35.57 -70.81
N ARG A 218 44.90 -36.32 -71.52
CA ARG A 218 45.66 -35.84 -72.67
C ARG A 218 46.32 -37.00 -73.39
N LEU A 219 45.62 -37.60 -74.34
CA LEU A 219 46.25 -38.27 -75.48
C LEU A 219 45.33 -38.15 -76.70
N SER A 220 45.71 -37.27 -77.62
CA SER A 220 45.36 -37.41 -79.03
C SER A 220 46.34 -36.66 -79.92
N GLY A 221 46.86 -37.37 -80.94
CA GLY A 221 47.55 -36.84 -82.11
C GLY A 221 49.08 -36.93 -82.09
N THR A 222 49.81 -37.14 -83.18
CA THR A 222 49.54 -37.53 -84.58
C THR A 222 50.89 -37.98 -85.19
N THR A 223 50.81 -38.91 -86.15
CA THR A 223 51.69 -39.12 -87.33
C THR A 223 53.19 -38.71 -87.32
N LYS A 224 54.11 -39.68 -87.55
CA LYS A 224 55.08 -39.65 -88.67
C LYS A 224 55.95 -40.91 -88.80
N LYS A 225 56.27 -41.19 -90.07
CA LYS A 225 56.98 -42.32 -90.68
C LYS A 225 58.48 -42.41 -90.35
N LYS A 226 59.04 -43.64 -90.36
CA LYS A 226 60.32 -44.09 -90.99
C LYS A 226 60.55 -45.57 -90.61
N SER A 227 60.37 -46.54 -91.50
CA SER A 227 61.36 -47.12 -92.44
C SER A 227 62.50 -47.92 -91.78
N THR A 228 62.44 -49.24 -92.01
CA THR A 228 63.54 -50.16 -92.36
C THR A 228 64.64 -50.44 -91.34
N SER A 229 64.66 -51.66 -90.78
CA SER A 229 65.73 -52.65 -91.05
C SER A 229 65.49 -53.99 -90.34
N ARG A 230 65.78 -55.06 -91.10
CA ARG A 230 65.98 -56.49 -90.76
C ARG A 230 67.02 -56.66 -89.63
N PRO A 231 67.20 -57.85 -88.99
CA PRO A 231 67.30 -59.21 -89.58
C PRO A 231 66.42 -60.28 -88.90
N SER A 232 65.87 -61.28 -89.60
CA SER A 232 66.48 -62.54 -90.06
C SER A 232 67.00 -63.48 -88.98
N GLN A 233 66.24 -64.54 -88.72
CA GLN A 233 66.62 -65.97 -88.67
C GLN A 233 65.38 -66.74 -88.14
N ALA A 234 64.73 -67.65 -88.86
CA ALA A 234 65.15 -68.92 -89.47
C ALA A 234 64.54 -70.08 -88.67
N LEU A 235 63.58 -70.78 -89.29
CA LEU A 235 63.28 -72.23 -89.26
C LEU A 235 62.01 -72.37 -90.14
N LYS A 236 62.02 -72.84 -91.41
CA LYS A 236 62.31 -74.19 -91.94
C LYS A 236 61.64 -75.27 -91.07
N THR A 237 60.78 -76.18 -91.52
CA THR A 237 60.46 -76.76 -92.84
C THR A 237 59.37 -77.81 -92.58
N SER A 238 58.26 -77.79 -93.34
CA SER A 238 57.59 -79.01 -93.82
C SER A 238 56.66 -78.60 -94.98
N THR A 239 57.15 -78.44 -96.21
CA THR A 239 57.12 -79.48 -97.26
C THR A 239 55.83 -80.29 -97.20
N VAL A 240 54.83 -79.87 -97.98
CA VAL A 240 54.50 -80.51 -99.27
C VAL A 240 54.19 -81.98 -99.03
N ASP A 241 52.91 -82.26 -98.75
CA ASP A 241 52.25 -83.55 -98.96
C ASP A 241 50.74 -83.39 -98.71
N SER A 242 50.03 -82.76 -99.67
CA SER A 242 48.64 -83.10 -100.02
C SER A 242 48.12 -82.22 -101.17
N VAL A 243 48.81 -82.27 -102.32
CA VAL A 243 48.12 -82.19 -103.62
C VAL A 243 47.55 -83.60 -103.81
N THR A 244 46.49 -83.96 -103.10
CA THR A 244 45.12 -83.95 -103.63
C THR A 244 44.08 -83.63 -102.54
N ALA A 245 44.31 -82.60 -101.72
CA ALA A 245 43.18 -81.88 -101.16
C ALA A 245 42.48 -81.21 -102.36
N LYS A 246 41.32 -81.74 -102.80
CA LYS A 246 40.55 -81.14 -103.91
C LYS A 246 40.49 -79.62 -103.67
N PRO A 247 40.63 -78.76 -104.69
CA PRO A 247 40.53 -77.30 -104.53
C PRO A 247 39.30 -76.90 -103.70
N ASP A 248 38.24 -77.71 -103.75
CA ASP A 248 37.03 -77.64 -102.93
C ASP A 248 37.28 -77.57 -101.41
N THR A 249 38.24 -78.32 -100.86
CA THR A 249 38.53 -78.38 -99.42
C THR A 249 39.19 -77.11 -98.89
N ILE A 250 40.14 -76.53 -99.64
CA ILE A 250 40.79 -75.25 -99.32
C ILE A 250 39.78 -74.11 -99.47
N ILE A 251 38.95 -74.15 -100.52
CA ILE A 251 37.85 -73.20 -100.71
C ILE A 251 36.84 -73.29 -99.56
N GLN A 252 36.53 -74.49 -99.07
CA GLN A 252 35.69 -74.68 -97.88
C GLN A 252 36.32 -74.12 -96.61
N GLN A 253 37.62 -74.33 -96.39
CA GLN A 253 38.35 -73.76 -95.24
C GLN A 253 38.34 -72.22 -95.27
N LEU A 254 38.66 -71.60 -96.41
CA LEU A 254 38.60 -70.16 -96.58
C LEU A 254 37.18 -69.61 -96.39
N ARG A 255 36.15 -70.32 -96.87
CA ARG A 255 34.75 -69.95 -96.63
C ARG A 255 34.39 -70.05 -95.15
N SER A 256 34.89 -71.06 -94.43
CA SER A 256 34.67 -71.21 -92.99
C SER A 256 35.39 -70.13 -92.18
N GLU A 257 36.63 -69.78 -92.51
CA GLU A 257 37.40 -68.72 -91.85
C GLU A 257 36.81 -67.33 -92.13
N LEU A 258 36.31 -67.12 -93.35
CA LEU A 258 35.61 -65.89 -93.72
C LEU A 258 34.25 -65.79 -93.00
N ALA A 259 33.53 -66.90 -92.82
CA ALA A 259 32.32 -66.96 -92.01
C ALA A 259 32.60 -66.72 -90.51
N GLU A 260 33.68 -67.31 -89.98
CA GLU A 260 34.12 -67.11 -88.59
C GLU A 260 34.56 -65.66 -88.34
N SER A 261 35.30 -65.05 -89.27
CA SER A 261 35.68 -63.64 -89.22
C SER A 261 34.46 -62.72 -89.28
N ARG A 262 33.48 -63.03 -90.14
CA ARG A 262 32.22 -62.30 -90.21
C ARG A 262 31.42 -62.41 -88.92
N SER A 263 31.29 -63.59 -88.34
CA SER A 263 30.59 -63.80 -87.06
C SER A 263 31.33 -63.14 -85.88
N SER A 264 32.66 -63.12 -85.91
CA SER A 264 33.46 -62.38 -84.93
C SER A 264 33.24 -60.88 -85.04
N LEU A 265 33.18 -60.35 -86.26
CA LEU A 265 32.93 -58.93 -86.51
C LEU A 265 31.51 -58.52 -86.08
N THR A 266 30.49 -59.32 -86.35
CA THR A 266 29.12 -59.05 -85.86
C THR A 266 29.04 -59.13 -84.34
N ARG A 267 29.77 -60.05 -83.70
CA ARG A 267 29.89 -60.12 -82.24
C ARG A 267 30.59 -58.89 -81.67
N TYR A 268 31.70 -58.44 -82.25
CA TYR A 268 32.35 -57.21 -81.80
C TYR A 268 31.44 -55.99 -81.99
N GLN A 269 30.72 -55.88 -83.11
CA GLN A 269 29.74 -54.82 -83.33
C GLN A 269 28.64 -54.80 -82.27
N SER A 270 28.10 -55.96 -81.88
CA SER A 270 27.07 -56.03 -80.84
C SER A 270 27.62 -55.67 -79.46
N GLU A 271 28.84 -56.12 -79.11
CA GLU A 271 29.50 -55.76 -77.85
C GLU A 271 29.84 -54.26 -77.79
N PHE A 272 30.31 -53.66 -78.90
CA PHE A 272 30.54 -52.21 -78.97
C PHE A 272 29.24 -51.41 -78.83
N ALA A 273 28.15 -51.83 -79.50
CA ALA A 273 26.85 -51.19 -79.36
C ALA A 273 26.32 -51.28 -77.92
N ARG A 274 26.49 -52.43 -77.26
CA ARG A 274 26.13 -52.63 -75.85
C ARG A 274 26.96 -51.75 -74.92
N LEU A 275 28.25 -51.63 -75.18
CA LEU A 275 29.14 -50.78 -74.40
C LEU A 275 28.78 -49.30 -74.58
N GLN A 276 28.49 -48.87 -75.80
CA GLN A 276 28.04 -47.51 -76.10
C GLN A 276 26.75 -47.19 -75.35
N HIS A 277 25.73 -48.06 -75.42
CA HIS A 277 24.48 -47.86 -74.68
C HIS A 277 24.70 -47.75 -73.16
N ARG A 278 25.62 -48.55 -72.60
CA ARG A 278 25.97 -48.46 -71.16
C ARG A 278 26.60 -47.11 -70.81
N TYR A 279 27.50 -46.59 -71.64
CA TYR A 279 28.11 -45.29 -71.42
C TYR A 279 27.09 -44.15 -71.56
N GLU A 280 26.22 -44.22 -72.57
CA GLU A 280 25.14 -43.23 -72.77
C GLU A 280 24.16 -43.24 -71.60
N THR A 281 23.78 -44.43 -71.10
CA THR A 281 22.91 -44.57 -69.92
C THR A 281 23.57 -43.95 -68.69
N LYS A 282 24.83 -44.32 -68.40
CA LYS A 282 25.58 -43.78 -67.27
C LYS A 282 25.75 -42.26 -67.37
N HIS A 283 25.97 -41.72 -68.57
CA HIS A 283 26.09 -40.28 -68.79
C HIS A 283 24.77 -39.56 -68.54
N ASN A 284 23.65 -40.10 -69.02
CA ASN A 284 22.32 -39.57 -68.74
C ASN A 284 21.98 -39.59 -67.25
N ASP A 285 22.30 -40.68 -66.55
CA ASP A 285 22.06 -40.79 -65.11
C ASP A 285 22.90 -39.79 -64.32
N TYR A 286 24.15 -39.57 -64.73
CA TYR A 286 25.00 -38.53 -64.14
C TYR A 286 24.39 -37.13 -64.33
N HIS A 287 23.88 -36.80 -65.52
CA HIS A 287 23.21 -35.51 -65.75
C HIS A 287 21.94 -35.34 -64.92
N LYS A 288 21.11 -36.38 -64.83
CA LYS A 288 19.92 -36.37 -63.97
C LYS A 288 20.29 -36.15 -62.50
N MET A 289 21.30 -36.85 -62.01
CA MET A 289 21.80 -36.68 -60.64
C MET A 289 22.33 -35.27 -60.40
N ARG A 290 23.06 -34.70 -61.36
CA ARG A 290 23.58 -33.34 -61.26
C ARG A 290 22.46 -32.29 -61.30
N GLN A 291 21.42 -32.51 -62.10
CA GLN A 291 20.24 -31.65 -62.13
C GLN A 291 19.47 -31.71 -60.80
N SER A 292 19.30 -32.90 -60.23
CA SER A 292 18.68 -33.10 -58.91
C SER A 292 19.47 -32.41 -57.80
N LEU A 293 20.80 -32.55 -57.82
CA LEU A 293 21.69 -31.88 -56.87
C LEU A 293 21.57 -30.35 -56.98
N ASN A 294 21.61 -29.81 -58.20
CA ASN A 294 21.47 -28.37 -58.42
C ASN A 294 20.08 -27.86 -57.96
N ALA A 295 19.01 -28.59 -58.25
CA ALA A 295 17.67 -28.23 -57.80
C ALA A 295 17.58 -28.20 -56.26
N SER A 296 18.20 -29.17 -55.58
CA SER A 296 18.26 -29.24 -54.12
C SER A 296 19.12 -28.12 -53.52
N LEU A 297 20.23 -27.75 -54.17
CA LEU A 297 21.05 -26.61 -53.76
C LEU A 297 20.29 -25.28 -53.90
N ASP A 298 19.53 -25.11 -54.99
CA ASP A 298 18.74 -23.90 -55.19
C ASP A 298 17.55 -23.82 -54.23
N SER A 299 16.91 -24.96 -53.88
CA SER A 299 15.89 -24.98 -52.82
C SER A 299 16.47 -24.64 -51.45
N ASN A 300 17.65 -25.18 -51.11
CA ASN A 300 18.33 -24.86 -49.84
C ASN A 300 18.66 -23.38 -49.74
N LYS A 301 19.20 -22.76 -50.79
CA LYS A 301 19.47 -21.31 -50.80
C LYS A 301 18.19 -20.48 -50.58
N ARG A 302 17.06 -20.89 -51.17
CA ARG A 302 15.77 -20.20 -50.97
C ARG A 302 15.32 -20.30 -49.51
N LEU A 303 15.41 -21.49 -48.92
CA LEU A 303 15.06 -21.71 -47.51
C LEU A 303 16.01 -20.96 -46.57
N GLU A 304 17.30 -20.89 -46.87
CA GLU A 304 18.26 -20.09 -46.09
C GLU A 304 17.90 -18.60 -46.10
N HIS A 305 17.54 -18.05 -47.27
CA HIS A 305 17.09 -16.66 -47.37
C HIS A 305 15.78 -16.41 -46.62
N GLU A 306 14.82 -17.33 -46.69
CA GLU A 306 13.56 -17.24 -45.96
C GLU A 306 13.78 -17.31 -44.45
N LEU A 307 14.64 -18.21 -43.98
CA LEU A 307 15.03 -18.34 -42.59
C LEU A 307 15.74 -17.07 -42.10
N GLN A 308 16.60 -16.46 -42.91
CA GLN A 308 17.25 -15.19 -42.59
C GLN A 308 16.24 -14.05 -42.47
N ARG A 309 15.24 -13.98 -43.37
CA ARG A 309 14.15 -13.00 -43.29
C ARG A 309 13.30 -13.21 -42.04
N LEU A 310 12.89 -14.45 -41.75
CA LEU A 310 12.13 -14.76 -40.54
C LEU A 310 12.91 -14.41 -39.26
N LYS A 311 14.24 -14.60 -39.24
CA LYS A 311 15.09 -14.16 -38.12
C LYS A 311 15.09 -12.64 -37.95
N GLN A 312 15.13 -11.88 -39.05
CA GLN A 312 15.05 -10.41 -39.01
C GLN A 312 13.68 -9.94 -38.51
N ASP A 313 12.60 -10.53 -39.04
CA ASP A 313 11.23 -10.20 -38.61
C ASP A 313 11.02 -10.56 -37.13
N ASN A 314 11.54 -11.70 -36.67
CA ASN A 314 11.46 -12.10 -35.26
C ASN A 314 12.28 -11.17 -34.35
N ALA A 315 13.43 -10.66 -34.81
CA ALA A 315 14.19 -9.65 -34.08
C ALA A 315 13.41 -8.32 -33.98
N ALA A 316 12.83 -7.85 -35.09
CA ALA A 316 12.02 -6.63 -35.10
C ALA A 316 10.78 -6.74 -34.17
N LEU A 317 10.10 -7.88 -34.17
CA LEU A 317 8.98 -8.13 -33.26
C LEU A 317 9.40 -8.18 -31.78
N ARG A 318 10.62 -8.65 -31.49
CA ARG A 318 11.16 -8.59 -30.12
C ARG A 318 11.43 -7.15 -29.69
N ASP A 319 12.02 -6.34 -30.57
CA ASP A 319 12.27 -4.92 -30.31
C ASP A 319 10.96 -4.15 -30.09
N GLU A 320 9.93 -4.41 -30.91
CA GLU A 320 8.59 -3.84 -30.73
C GLU A 320 7.96 -4.29 -29.42
N ARG A 321 8.08 -5.57 -29.05
CA ARG A 321 7.57 -6.08 -27.77
C ARG A 321 8.25 -5.41 -26.58
N VAL A 322 9.55 -5.12 -26.67
CA VAL A 322 10.28 -4.38 -25.64
C VAL A 322 9.81 -2.92 -25.60
N GLY A 323 9.64 -2.27 -26.76
CA GLY A 323 9.08 -0.92 -26.85
C GLY A 323 7.71 -0.80 -26.19
N LEU A 324 6.77 -1.67 -26.58
CA LEU A 324 5.42 -1.70 -26.00
C LEU A 324 5.42 -1.97 -24.49
N ARG A 325 6.35 -2.79 -23.98
CA ARG A 325 6.50 -3.01 -22.54
C ARG A 325 6.97 -1.77 -21.81
N ASN A 326 7.95 -1.06 -22.36
CA ASN A 326 8.43 0.19 -21.79
C ASN A 326 7.33 1.26 -21.80
N ASP A 327 6.55 1.35 -22.88
CA ASP A 327 5.41 2.27 -22.96
C ASP A 327 4.32 1.92 -21.92
N LEU A 328 4.02 0.64 -21.73
CA LEU A 328 3.09 0.19 -20.70
C LEU A 328 3.60 0.51 -19.28
N GLU A 329 4.90 0.39 -19.03
CA GLU A 329 5.51 0.74 -17.75
C GLU A 329 5.50 2.26 -17.51
N ALA A 330 5.80 3.04 -18.54
CA ALA A 330 5.70 4.50 -18.50
C ALA A 330 4.25 4.95 -18.21
N LEU A 331 3.25 4.33 -18.84
CA LEU A 331 1.83 4.62 -18.58
C LEU A 331 1.40 4.22 -17.17
N LYS A 332 1.94 3.12 -16.62
CA LYS A 332 1.69 2.72 -15.22
C LYS A 332 2.27 3.74 -14.24
N GLU A 333 3.48 4.23 -14.47
CA GLU A 333 4.09 5.25 -13.62
C GLU A 333 3.36 6.60 -13.72
N ILE A 334 2.94 7.01 -14.92
CA ILE A 334 2.07 8.19 -15.09
C ILE A 334 0.78 8.02 -14.29
N LYS A 335 0.09 6.88 -14.43
CA LYS A 335 -1.13 6.61 -13.67
C LYS A 335 -0.91 6.62 -12.16
N LYS A 336 0.21 6.05 -11.68
CA LYS A 336 0.57 6.05 -10.26
C LYS A 336 0.83 7.48 -9.76
N SER A 337 1.50 8.31 -10.55
CA SER A 337 1.68 9.73 -10.24
C SER A 337 0.37 10.51 -10.25
N GLU A 338 -0.55 10.19 -11.15
CA GLU A 338 -1.89 10.78 -11.20
C GLU A 338 -2.71 10.38 -9.97
N ASP A 339 -2.68 9.09 -9.59
CA ASP A 339 -3.33 8.60 -8.37
C ASP A 339 -2.76 9.30 -7.11
N GLN A 340 -1.45 9.54 -7.07
CA GLN A 340 -0.83 10.29 -5.96
C GLN A 340 -1.28 11.75 -5.97
N MET A 341 -1.27 12.42 -7.13
CA MET A 341 -1.76 13.80 -7.26
C MET A 341 -3.24 13.92 -6.87
N GLN A 342 -4.07 12.93 -7.22
CA GLN A 342 -5.47 12.90 -6.82
C GLN A 342 -5.62 12.76 -5.29
N ARG A 343 -4.79 11.94 -4.64
CA ARG A 343 -4.78 11.84 -3.16
C ARG A 343 -4.37 13.16 -2.53
N ASP A 344 -3.29 13.77 -2.98
CA ASP A 344 -2.81 15.06 -2.47
C ASP A 344 -3.86 16.16 -2.67
N LEU A 345 -4.58 16.14 -3.80
CA LEU A 345 -5.68 17.07 -4.08
C LEU A 345 -6.89 16.86 -3.18
N ILE A 346 -7.22 15.61 -2.81
CA ILE A 346 -8.28 15.31 -1.84
C ILE A 346 -7.86 15.81 -0.45
N GLU A 347 -6.63 15.51 -0.03
CA GLU A 347 -6.09 15.97 1.26
C GLU A 347 -6.08 17.50 1.35
N ALA A 348 -5.58 18.18 0.31
CA ALA A 348 -5.58 19.64 0.25
C ALA A 348 -7.01 20.23 0.29
N LYS A 349 -8.00 19.58 -0.32
CA LYS A 349 -9.41 19.99 -0.23
C LYS A 349 -9.98 19.81 1.17
N GLU A 350 -9.64 18.71 1.86
CA GLU A 350 -10.05 18.47 3.24
C GLU A 350 -9.43 19.50 4.20
N GLU A 351 -8.15 19.81 4.02
CA GLU A 351 -7.47 20.87 4.79
C GLU A 351 -8.08 22.24 4.52
N ALA A 352 -8.35 22.60 3.25
CA ALA A 352 -9.03 23.84 2.92
C ALA A 352 -10.41 23.93 3.58
N ALA A 353 -11.17 22.83 3.62
CA ALA A 353 -12.47 22.78 4.28
C ALA A 353 -12.34 22.93 5.81
N LYS A 354 -11.30 22.35 6.44
CA LYS A 354 -11.00 22.54 7.87
C LYS A 354 -10.65 24.00 8.17
N LEU A 355 -9.71 24.57 7.43
CA LEU A 355 -9.30 25.97 7.56
C LEU A 355 -10.45 26.95 7.29
N GLN A 356 -11.38 26.62 6.39
CA GLN A 356 -12.56 27.43 6.15
C GLN A 356 -13.54 27.39 7.34
N LYS A 357 -13.73 26.23 7.98
CA LYS A 357 -14.53 26.10 9.21
C LYS A 357 -13.88 26.87 10.36
N GLU A 358 -12.57 26.75 10.53
CA GLU A 358 -11.82 27.49 11.55
C GLU A 358 -11.91 29.00 11.31
N ASN A 359 -11.69 29.47 10.08
CA ASN A 359 -11.88 30.87 9.73
C ASN A 359 -13.30 31.37 10.00
N ALA A 360 -14.33 30.57 9.72
CA ALA A 360 -15.71 30.93 10.02
C ALA A 360 -15.95 31.02 11.55
N SER A 361 -15.36 30.11 12.33
CA SER A 361 -15.44 30.14 13.80
C SER A 361 -14.72 31.35 14.40
N LEU A 362 -13.51 31.66 13.91
CA LEU A 362 -12.73 32.81 14.33
C LEU A 362 -13.42 34.12 13.97
N LYS A 363 -14.00 34.22 12.76
CA LYS A 363 -14.81 35.39 12.37
C LYS A 363 -15.98 35.60 13.34
N ARG A 364 -16.74 34.54 13.66
CA ARG A 364 -17.83 34.62 14.65
C ARG A 364 -17.34 35.08 16.02
N GLN A 365 -16.19 34.57 16.48
CA GLN A 365 -15.58 35.01 17.73
C GLN A 365 -15.20 36.50 17.67
N THR A 366 -14.55 36.95 16.60
CA THR A 366 -14.18 38.36 16.44
C THR A 366 -15.40 39.29 16.39
N ASP A 367 -16.50 38.85 15.76
CA ASP A 367 -17.74 39.63 15.71
C ASP A 367 -18.44 39.66 17.08
N GLN A 368 -18.39 38.55 17.82
CA GLN A 368 -18.88 38.51 19.20
C GLN A 368 -18.06 39.45 20.10
N GLU A 369 -16.73 39.42 20.03
CA GLU A 369 -15.86 40.32 20.78
C GLU A 369 -16.10 41.79 20.42
N ARG A 370 -16.27 42.11 19.12
CA ARG A 370 -16.66 43.45 18.66
C ARG A 370 -18.00 43.89 19.24
N SER A 371 -19.01 43.01 19.23
CA SER A 371 -20.33 43.32 19.80
C SER A 371 -20.26 43.59 21.30
N GLN A 372 -19.43 42.85 22.04
CA GLN A 372 -19.19 43.05 23.47
C GLN A 372 -18.44 44.37 23.74
N ALA A 373 -17.44 44.69 22.92
CA ALA A 373 -16.70 45.95 23.02
C ALA A 373 -17.62 47.15 22.77
N GLU A 374 -18.47 47.10 21.74
CA GLU A 374 -19.46 48.16 21.44
C GLU A 374 -20.51 48.27 22.55
N TYR A 375 -21.03 47.15 23.05
CA TYR A 375 -21.95 47.16 24.19
C TYR A 375 -21.32 47.85 25.41
N THR A 376 -20.07 47.48 25.72
CA THR A 376 -19.32 48.06 26.84
C THR A 376 -19.10 49.56 26.64
N ARG A 377 -18.70 49.98 25.43
CA ARG A 377 -18.54 51.39 25.07
C ARG A 377 -19.85 52.18 25.26
N ILE A 378 -20.98 51.65 24.80
CA ILE A 378 -22.30 52.28 24.96
C ILE A 378 -22.66 52.37 26.45
N GLN A 379 -22.41 51.33 27.25
CA GLN A 379 -22.64 51.36 28.69
C GLN A 379 -21.80 52.44 29.38
N TYR A 380 -20.51 52.56 29.03
CA TYR A 380 -19.65 53.63 29.54
C TYR A 380 -20.15 55.02 29.13
N GLN A 381 -20.56 55.20 27.88
CA GLN A 381 -21.10 56.47 27.41
C GLN A 381 -22.41 56.84 28.13
N ASN A 382 -23.31 55.88 28.31
CA ASN A 382 -24.55 56.06 29.04
C ASN A 382 -24.29 56.40 30.51
N ALA A 383 -23.43 55.64 31.20
CA ALA A 383 -23.04 55.90 32.58
C ALA A 383 -22.37 57.26 32.75
N SER A 384 -21.48 57.65 31.82
CA SER A 384 -20.85 58.98 31.81
C SER A 384 -21.87 60.09 31.62
N SER A 385 -22.81 59.93 30.68
CA SER A 385 -23.89 60.91 30.46
C SER A 385 -24.82 61.01 31.68
N ALA A 386 -25.11 59.90 32.35
CA ALA A 386 -25.93 59.86 33.56
C ALA A 386 -25.20 60.52 34.74
N ALA A 387 -23.90 60.24 34.92
CA ALA A 387 -23.07 60.88 35.92
C ALA A 387 -22.95 62.39 35.69
N ALA A 388 -22.80 62.83 34.44
CA ALA A 388 -22.79 64.25 34.09
C ALA A 388 -24.13 64.94 34.42
N LYS A 389 -25.27 64.30 34.12
CA LYS A 389 -26.60 64.80 34.51
C LYS A 389 -26.76 64.88 36.02
N ALA A 390 -26.42 63.82 36.76
CA ALA A 390 -26.47 63.80 38.21
C ALA A 390 -25.55 64.86 38.84
N ALA A 391 -24.37 65.09 38.27
CA ALA A 391 -23.46 66.15 38.72
C ALA A 391 -24.05 67.55 38.48
N MET A 392 -24.73 67.79 37.34
CA MET A 392 -25.45 69.04 37.10
C MET A 392 -26.61 69.24 38.09
N GLU A 393 -27.38 68.20 38.39
CA GLU A 393 -28.46 68.24 39.38
C GLU A 393 -27.92 68.53 40.79
N ASN A 394 -26.84 67.86 41.20
CA ASN A 394 -26.19 68.14 42.48
C ASN A 394 -25.73 69.60 42.57
N LYS A 395 -25.11 70.14 41.51
CA LYS A 395 -24.72 71.55 41.46
C LYS A 395 -25.92 72.48 41.57
N GLN A 396 -27.02 72.19 40.87
CA GLN A 396 -28.26 72.97 40.98
C GLN A 396 -28.85 72.94 42.39
N LEU A 397 -28.82 71.79 43.06
CA LEU A 397 -29.27 71.64 44.44
C LEU A 397 -28.37 72.40 45.42
N GLU A 398 -27.05 72.32 45.25
CA GLU A 398 -26.08 73.08 46.04
C GLU A 398 -26.30 74.60 45.89
N ASP A 399 -26.48 75.08 44.66
CA ASP A 399 -26.75 76.50 44.39
C ASP A 399 -28.08 76.94 45.03
N ARG A 400 -29.11 76.09 45.01
CA ARG A 400 -30.39 76.36 45.68
C ARG A 400 -30.27 76.35 47.19
N ILE A 401 -29.48 75.45 47.77
CA ILE A 401 -29.17 75.42 49.21
C ILE A 401 -28.46 76.72 49.60
N LYS A 402 -27.44 77.15 48.85
CA LYS A 402 -26.74 78.42 49.09
C LYS A 402 -27.71 79.60 49.05
N LEU A 403 -28.55 79.69 48.02
CA LEU A 403 -29.55 80.76 47.90
C LEU A 403 -30.51 80.78 49.10
N LEU A 404 -31.00 79.62 49.53
CA LEU A 404 -31.87 79.51 50.71
C LEU A 404 -31.11 79.88 51.99
N GLN A 405 -29.85 79.49 52.14
CA GLN A 405 -29.01 79.88 53.28
C GLN A 405 -28.80 81.39 53.33
N ASP A 406 -28.55 82.04 52.20
CA ASP A 406 -28.40 83.49 52.10
C ASP A 406 -29.72 84.20 52.45
N GLN A 407 -30.86 83.70 51.98
CA GLN A 407 -32.17 84.21 52.36
C GLN A 407 -32.44 84.06 53.86
N MET A 408 -32.12 82.89 54.43
CA MET A 408 -32.26 82.65 55.87
C MET A 408 -31.35 83.56 56.69
N ALA A 409 -30.11 83.79 56.25
CA ALA A 409 -29.18 84.73 56.87
C ALA A 409 -29.71 86.18 56.78
N GLY A 410 -30.23 86.58 55.63
CA GLY A 410 -30.88 87.88 55.43
C GLY A 410 -32.08 88.08 56.37
N ARG A 411 -32.99 87.10 56.45
CA ARG A 411 -34.14 87.12 57.38
C ARG A 411 -33.70 87.14 58.84
N ALA A 412 -32.64 86.42 59.19
CA ALA A 412 -32.08 86.43 60.55
C ALA A 412 -31.52 87.82 60.92
N LEU A 413 -30.86 88.51 59.97
CA LEU A 413 -30.41 89.89 60.15
C LEU A 413 -31.58 90.87 60.27
N GLU A 414 -32.61 90.75 59.43
CA GLU A 414 -33.84 91.54 59.53
C GLU A 414 -34.50 91.38 60.91
N LEU A 415 -34.63 90.14 61.38
CA LEU A 415 -35.21 89.83 62.68
C LEU A 415 -34.36 90.41 63.83
N LYS A 416 -33.03 90.33 63.71
CA LYS A 416 -32.11 90.97 64.67
C LYS A 416 -32.29 92.49 64.68
N GLN A 417 -32.41 93.14 63.51
CA GLN A 417 -32.67 94.57 63.41
C GLN A 417 -34.02 94.95 64.04
N MET A 418 -35.07 94.18 63.76
CA MET A 418 -36.39 94.39 64.36
C MET A 418 -36.38 94.23 65.87
N ARG A 419 -35.62 93.26 66.40
CA ARG A 419 -35.41 93.09 67.85
C ARG A 419 -34.68 94.31 68.44
N LEU A 420 -33.62 94.80 67.80
CA LEU A 420 -32.90 95.99 68.26
C LEU A 420 -33.81 97.22 68.27
N ASN A 421 -34.54 97.47 67.18
CA ASN A 421 -35.50 98.58 67.09
C ASN A 421 -36.62 98.45 68.14
N ASN A 422 -37.11 97.23 68.40
CA ASN A 422 -38.13 97.01 69.43
C ASN A 422 -37.56 97.24 70.84
N ASN A 423 -36.34 96.76 71.11
CA ASN A 423 -35.66 97.01 72.38
C ASN A 423 -35.40 98.51 72.57
N GLU A 424 -34.97 99.22 71.52
CA GLU A 424 -34.82 100.68 71.53
C GLU A 424 -36.14 101.36 71.88
N LYS A 425 -37.26 100.98 71.24
CA LYS A 425 -38.59 101.49 71.59
C LYS A 425 -38.98 101.21 73.04
N VAL A 426 -38.71 100.00 73.55
CA VAL A 426 -38.97 99.64 74.95
C VAL A 426 -38.10 100.47 75.90
N HIS A 427 -36.83 100.69 75.58
CA HIS A 427 -35.94 101.54 76.37
C HIS A 427 -36.38 103.00 76.35
N LEU A 428 -36.76 103.54 75.19
CA LEU A 428 -37.30 104.89 75.06
C LEU A 428 -38.61 105.06 75.86
N ALA A 429 -39.52 104.09 75.79
CA ALA A 429 -40.75 104.10 76.60
C ALA A 429 -40.44 104.07 78.11
N ARG A 430 -39.44 103.28 78.53
CA ARG A 430 -39.01 103.22 79.93
C ARG A 430 -38.33 104.51 80.38
N ILE A 431 -37.54 105.16 79.51
CA ILE A 431 -36.96 106.49 79.79
C ILE A 431 -38.09 107.50 79.98
N ALA A 432 -39.08 107.56 79.08
CA ALA A 432 -40.22 108.46 79.21
C ALA A 432 -41.04 108.21 80.49
N GLU A 433 -41.23 106.94 80.89
CA GLU A 433 -41.87 106.59 82.17
C GLU A 433 -41.03 107.08 83.37
N LEU A 434 -39.71 106.88 83.35
CA LEU A 434 -38.81 107.34 84.40
C LEU A 434 -38.74 108.87 84.49
N GLU A 435 -38.74 109.57 83.36
CA GLU A 435 -38.83 111.03 83.28
C GLU A 435 -40.15 111.52 83.86
N ALA A 436 -41.29 110.91 83.50
CA ALA A 436 -42.59 111.26 84.09
C ALA A 436 -42.65 110.99 85.61
N LEU A 437 -42.01 109.91 86.08
CA LEU A 437 -41.87 109.63 87.51
C LEU A 437 -40.97 110.66 88.20
N LEU A 438 -39.85 111.06 87.60
CA LEU A 438 -38.99 112.13 88.10
C LEU A 438 -39.75 113.44 88.18
N ASP A 439 -40.45 113.86 87.12
CA ASP A 439 -41.29 115.07 87.13
C ASP A 439 -42.36 115.01 88.22
N SER A 440 -43.01 113.85 88.42
CA SER A 440 -43.99 113.67 89.49
C SER A 440 -43.37 113.79 90.88
N ARG A 441 -42.15 113.27 91.05
CA ARG A 441 -41.39 113.35 92.29
C ARG A 441 -40.90 114.77 92.56
N GLU A 442 -40.42 115.47 91.54
CA GLU A 442 -40.03 116.88 91.62
C GLU A 442 -41.23 117.76 91.95
N ARG A 443 -42.40 117.50 91.36
CA ARG A 443 -43.65 118.17 91.76
C ARG A 443 -44.02 117.91 93.22
N MET A 444 -43.94 116.65 93.68
CA MET A 444 -44.19 116.31 95.08
C MET A 444 -43.17 116.94 96.03
N LEU A 445 -41.88 116.95 95.67
CA LEU A 445 -40.84 117.63 96.43
C LEU A 445 -41.10 119.14 96.47
N GLY A 446 -41.46 119.76 95.35
CA GLY A 446 -41.85 121.16 95.29
C GLY A 446 -43.02 121.49 96.23
N ILE A 447 -44.09 120.68 96.20
CA ILE A 447 -45.22 120.82 97.14
C ILE A 447 -44.76 120.67 98.60
N ARG A 448 -43.94 119.65 98.91
CA ARG A 448 -43.42 119.44 100.27
C ARG A 448 -42.47 120.54 100.72
N GLU A 449 -41.66 121.08 99.82
CA GLU A 449 -40.79 122.22 100.09
C GLU A 449 -41.59 123.50 100.31
N GLU A 450 -42.69 123.70 99.58
CA GLU A 450 -43.66 124.78 99.78
C GLU A 450 -44.37 124.62 101.13
N GLU A 451 -44.86 123.41 101.47
CA GLU A 451 -45.44 123.08 102.78
C GLU A 451 -44.42 123.29 103.91
N LEU A 452 -43.16 122.89 103.73
CA LEU A 452 -42.09 123.17 104.69
C LEU A 452 -41.77 124.66 104.77
N ARG A 453 -41.90 125.41 103.67
CA ARG A 453 -41.79 126.87 103.64
C ARG A 453 -42.94 127.51 104.43
N GLU A 454 -44.16 127.02 104.29
CA GLU A 454 -45.35 127.46 105.05
C GLU A 454 -45.25 127.09 106.54
N LEU A 455 -44.80 125.86 106.85
CA LEU A 455 -44.56 125.42 108.23
C LEU A 455 -43.42 126.22 108.88
N LYS A 456 -42.38 126.60 108.12
CA LYS A 456 -41.33 127.53 108.59
C LYS A 456 -41.84 128.97 108.72
N LYS A 457 -42.88 129.38 107.99
CA LYS A 457 -43.46 130.73 108.06
C LYS A 457 -44.33 130.93 109.32
N ASN A 458 -44.83 129.86 109.94
CA ASN A 458 -45.80 129.92 111.04
C ASN A 458 -45.35 129.29 112.36
N ARG A 459 -44.05 129.28 112.72
CA ARG A 459 -43.68 129.16 114.14
C ARG A 459 -42.26 129.60 114.52
N PRO A 460 -42.07 130.28 115.67
CA PRO A 460 -40.77 130.74 116.15
C PRO A 460 -39.98 129.64 116.88
N SER A 461 -38.67 129.67 116.65
CA SER A 461 -37.55 129.29 117.54
C SER A 461 -37.90 128.63 118.88
N THR A 462 -37.47 127.37 119.08
CA THR A 462 -36.66 126.97 120.26
C THR A 462 -36.13 125.54 120.18
N ARG A 463 -34.83 125.44 120.46
CA ARG A 463 -34.13 124.46 121.29
C ARG A 463 -34.61 122.99 121.33
N ALA A 464 -33.71 122.16 120.82
CA ALA A 464 -32.98 121.11 121.56
C ALA A 464 -33.70 119.82 121.96
N THR A 465 -32.86 118.77 122.05
CA THR A 465 -33.08 117.45 122.67
C THR A 465 -33.89 116.49 121.77
N SER A 466 -33.61 115.21 121.65
CA SER A 466 -32.64 114.28 122.24
C SER A 466 -33.02 112.87 121.77
N VAL A 467 -32.11 111.91 121.92
CA VAL A 467 -32.38 110.44 121.98
C VAL A 467 -32.74 109.83 120.62
N GLN A 468 -31.83 109.18 119.88
CA GLN A 468 -31.39 107.76 120.01
C GLN A 468 -32.54 106.74 119.97
N PRO A 469 -32.32 105.43 119.70
CA PRO A 469 -31.24 104.72 118.99
C PRO A 469 -31.79 103.59 118.06
N ARG A 470 -30.88 102.76 117.51
CA ARG A 470 -31.08 101.31 117.20
C ARG A 470 -32.13 100.99 116.09
N SER A 471 -31.97 100.03 115.19
CA SER A 471 -31.04 98.93 114.99
C SER A 471 -31.68 98.01 113.95
N VAL A 472 -30.89 97.07 113.41
CA VAL A 472 -31.34 95.82 112.76
C VAL A 472 -32.25 96.00 111.54
N ALA A 473 -32.43 95.06 110.62
CA ALA A 473 -32.03 93.68 110.50
C ALA A 473 -32.37 93.28 109.07
N ARG A 474 -31.66 92.24 108.61
CA ARG A 474 -32.22 91.12 107.85
C ARG A 474 -32.69 91.41 106.43
N SER A 475 -31.98 90.82 105.47
CA SER A 475 -32.19 89.44 105.01
C SER A 475 -33.53 89.33 104.34
N HIS A 476 -33.52 89.06 103.03
CA HIS A 476 -34.22 87.93 102.44
C HIS A 476 -33.42 87.49 101.20
N SER A 477 -32.61 86.44 101.34
CA SER A 477 -32.53 85.46 100.25
C SER A 477 -33.87 84.74 100.19
N PRO A 478 -34.35 84.43 98.98
CA PRO A 478 -34.57 83.04 98.60
C PRO A 478 -34.03 82.81 97.18
N GLY A 479 -33.45 81.65 96.83
CA GLY A 479 -34.02 80.33 97.04
C GLY A 479 -35.01 80.03 95.92
N GLY A 480 -34.77 78.96 95.16
CA GLY A 480 -35.73 78.41 94.19
C GLY A 480 -35.06 77.97 92.89
N TYR A 481 -34.44 76.79 92.79
CA TYR A 481 -35.05 75.45 92.67
C TYR A 481 -36.00 75.28 91.48
N GLY A 482 -35.74 74.22 90.71
CA GLY A 482 -36.60 73.70 89.64
C GLY A 482 -35.76 73.33 88.41
N SER A 483 -35.02 72.23 88.39
CA SER A 483 -35.44 70.82 88.50
C SER A 483 -36.29 70.34 87.32
N ASN A 484 -35.92 69.13 86.87
CA ASN A 484 -36.60 68.23 85.94
C ASN A 484 -36.64 68.65 84.46
N GLY A 485 -36.22 67.81 83.52
CA GLY A 485 -35.75 66.44 83.61
C GLY A 485 -36.17 65.66 82.38
N HIS A 486 -35.53 64.51 82.21
CA HIS A 486 -36.03 63.33 81.48
C HIS A 486 -36.17 63.52 79.95
N SER A 487 -35.98 62.52 79.11
CA SER A 487 -35.50 61.14 79.21
C SER A 487 -35.68 60.57 77.80
N ASN A 488 -34.68 59.85 77.33
CA ASN A 488 -34.73 58.69 76.42
C ASN A 488 -33.55 58.83 75.45
N GLY A 489 -32.66 57.85 75.33
CA GLY A 489 -32.80 56.46 75.74
C GLY A 489 -32.52 55.59 74.54
N SER A 490 -31.64 54.63 74.76
CA SER A 490 -31.41 53.44 73.92
C SER A 490 -30.77 53.73 72.55
N GLY A 491 -29.69 53.07 72.17
CA GLY A 491 -29.05 51.92 72.77
C GLY A 491 -28.10 51.30 71.76
N THR A 492 -27.26 50.41 72.31
CA THR A 492 -26.75 49.21 71.63
C THR A 492 -25.88 49.41 70.39
N GLY A 493 -24.59 49.04 70.54
CA GLY A 493 -23.73 48.60 69.43
C GLY A 493 -24.26 47.33 68.73
N PRO A 494 -23.46 46.57 67.95
CA PRO A 494 -22.04 46.32 68.20
C PRO A 494 -21.15 46.29 66.94
N SER A 495 -19.85 46.17 67.22
CA SER A 495 -18.87 45.54 66.33
C SER A 495 -19.29 44.09 66.04
N LEU A 496 -19.24 43.67 64.76
CA LEU A 496 -19.15 42.26 64.39
C LEU A 496 -18.07 42.08 63.33
N LYS A 497 -17.06 41.30 63.71
CA LYS A 497 -16.09 40.64 62.86
C LYS A 497 -16.72 39.43 62.18
N GLY A 498 -16.36 39.24 60.90
CA GLY A 498 -16.18 37.96 60.20
C GLY A 498 -17.43 37.40 59.48
N PRO A 499 -17.29 36.35 58.64
CA PRO A 499 -16.10 35.76 58.01
C PRO A 499 -16.24 35.60 56.48
N SER A 500 -15.19 35.07 55.86
CA SER A 500 -15.10 34.52 54.51
C SER A 500 -16.06 33.35 54.21
N ASN A 501 -16.60 33.29 52.98
CA ASN A 501 -16.75 32.11 52.10
C ASN A 501 -17.30 32.60 50.74
N ILE A 502 -16.56 32.48 49.65
CA ILE A 502 -16.59 31.34 48.69
C ILE A 502 -18.01 31.00 48.24
N LEU A 503 -18.31 31.29 46.97
CA LEU A 503 -18.94 30.36 46.04
C LEU A 503 -18.58 30.74 44.59
N ARG A 504 -17.92 29.78 43.93
CA ARG A 504 -17.78 29.63 42.49
C ARG A 504 -19.10 29.13 41.88
N TYR A 505 -19.12 29.15 40.54
CA TYR A 505 -20.08 28.64 39.55
C TYR A 505 -21.13 29.69 39.12
N ARG A 506 -21.32 29.99 37.84
CA ARG A 506 -20.90 29.37 36.57
C ARG A 506 -20.53 30.43 35.56
#